data_AF-A0A2E3MRS6-F1
#
_entry.id   AF-A0A2E3MRS6-F1
#
_cell.length_a   1.000
_cell.length_b   1.000
_cell.length_c   1.000
_cell.angle_alpha   90.00
_cell.angle_beta   90.00
_cell.angle_gamma   90.00
#
_symmetry.space_group_name_H-M   'P 1'
#
loop_
_entity.id
_entity.type
_entity.pdbx_description
1 polymer ?
#
loop_
_entity_poly.entity_id
_entity_poly.type
_entity_poly.pdbx_seq_one_letter_code
_entity_poly.pdbx_strand_id
1 'polypeptide(L)'
;MHNFIYEGRIQHRRYNPVVHQFQYRLFMVYLDLAELPELFKSVRLLSPRKWACLSFLERDHLTHQQSRLSTAVYEMVEQRTGRAPRGPIRLLTQLRYCGYYFSPLNLYYCFDPQGTRVETIVAEVNNTPWKEQHCYVLWDANRTSEGRQLRFSHAKDFHVSPFMDMNSEYHWRVSVPASSLYIELSATENNAHFFDAMLTAKRRPFNSYQLARAMARYPIMTGQITGAIYYQALRIWMKRCPFFPHPKKRTTSTV
;
A
#
# COMPACT_ATOMS: atom_id res chain seq x y z
N MET A 1 -1.73 -5.09 22.63
CA MET A 1 -0.81 -4.58 21.60
C MET A 1 -1.22 -5.14 20.25
N HIS A 2 -1.58 -4.26 19.34
CA HIS A 2 -2.10 -4.59 18.01
C HIS A 2 -1.08 -4.30 16.90
N ASN A 3 0.21 -4.36 17.25
CA ASN A 3 1.33 -4.15 16.34
C ASN A 3 1.94 -5.49 15.91
N PHE A 4 2.13 -5.68 14.60
CA PHE A 4 2.66 -6.92 14.04
C PHE A 4 3.58 -6.67 12.85
N ILE A 5 4.44 -7.64 12.55
CA ILE A 5 5.20 -7.68 11.31
C ILE A 5 4.55 -8.73 10.41
N TYR A 6 4.22 -8.37 9.19
CA TYR A 6 3.78 -9.30 8.16
C TYR A 6 4.93 -9.57 7.21
N GLU A 7 5.46 -10.80 7.22
CA GLU A 7 6.56 -11.20 6.35
C GLU A 7 6.05 -12.19 5.30
N GLY A 8 6.39 -11.95 4.04
CA GLY A 8 5.76 -12.66 2.94
C GLY A 8 6.40 -12.45 1.58
N ARG A 9 5.56 -12.60 0.56
CA ARG A 9 5.91 -12.46 -0.85
C ARG A 9 4.86 -11.62 -1.54
N ILE A 10 5.33 -10.80 -2.47
CA ILE A 10 4.49 -10.18 -3.48
C ILE A 10 4.80 -10.80 -4.82
N GLN A 11 3.75 -11.02 -5.59
CA GLN A 11 3.79 -11.52 -6.95
C GLN A 11 3.09 -10.50 -7.83
N HIS A 12 3.72 -10.14 -8.93
CA HIS A 12 3.13 -9.36 -9.99
C HIS A 12 3.04 -10.21 -11.24
N ARG A 13 1.87 -10.20 -11.89
CA ARG A 13 1.64 -10.84 -13.17
C ARG A 13 0.96 -9.85 -14.09
N ARG A 14 1.45 -9.78 -15.31
CA ARG A 14 0.85 -9.07 -16.42
C ARG A 14 0.70 -10.06 -17.55
N TYR A 15 -0.49 -10.11 -18.15
CA TYR A 15 -0.82 -11.04 -19.22
C TYR A 15 -0.78 -10.35 -20.58
N ASN A 16 -1.22 -9.08 -20.64
CA ASN A 16 -1.26 -8.28 -21.86
C ASN A 16 -0.59 -6.90 -21.66
N PRO A 17 -0.02 -6.29 -22.73
CA PRO A 17 0.21 -6.86 -24.07
C PRO A 17 1.38 -7.85 -24.11
N VAL A 18 2.24 -7.88 -23.07
CA VAL A 18 3.37 -8.80 -22.96
C VAL A 18 3.28 -9.53 -21.63
N VAL A 19 3.35 -10.87 -21.68
CA VAL A 19 3.39 -11.70 -20.48
C VAL A 19 4.66 -11.39 -19.70
N HIS A 20 4.48 -10.92 -18.47
CA HIS A 20 5.58 -10.62 -17.56
C HIS A 20 5.17 -10.92 -16.13
N GLN A 21 5.98 -11.70 -15.44
CA GLN A 21 5.75 -12.03 -14.05
C GLN A 21 7.02 -11.96 -13.24
N PHE A 22 6.90 -11.51 -12.00
CA PHE A 22 7.99 -11.52 -11.04
C PHE A 22 7.43 -11.64 -9.63
N GLN A 23 8.25 -12.19 -8.73
CA GLN A 23 7.93 -12.25 -7.31
C GLN A 23 9.16 -11.84 -6.50
N TYR A 24 8.92 -11.22 -5.36
CA TYR A 24 9.97 -10.90 -4.40
C TYR A 24 9.44 -11.00 -2.98
N ARG A 25 10.38 -11.20 -2.04
CA ARG A 25 10.06 -11.28 -0.62
C ARG A 25 10.10 -9.89 -0.01
N LEU A 26 9.21 -9.66 0.94
CA LEU A 26 9.10 -8.38 1.63
C LEU A 26 8.55 -8.59 3.04
N PHE A 27 8.72 -7.58 3.90
CA PHE A 27 7.90 -7.44 5.09
C PHE A 27 7.20 -6.08 5.11
N MET A 28 6.03 -6.05 5.74
CA MET A 28 5.30 -4.83 6.09
C MET A 28 5.09 -4.82 7.59
N VAL A 29 4.91 -3.63 8.14
CA VAL A 29 4.50 -3.45 9.52
C VAL A 29 3.02 -3.14 9.57
N TYR A 30 2.34 -3.69 10.56
CA TYR A 30 0.96 -3.39 10.88
C TYR A 30 0.96 -2.67 12.22
N LEU A 31 0.58 -1.41 12.22
CA LEU A 31 0.72 -0.50 13.35
C LEU A 31 -0.66 0.01 13.77
N ASP A 32 -0.97 -0.06 15.05
CA ASP A 32 -2.12 0.66 15.60
C ASP A 32 -1.71 2.11 15.84
N LEU A 33 -2.40 3.04 15.17
CA LEU A 33 -2.01 4.46 15.20
C LEU A 33 -2.13 5.06 16.61
N ALA A 34 -3.00 4.51 17.46
CA ALA A 34 -3.13 4.97 18.84
C ALA A 34 -1.98 4.48 19.75
N GLU A 35 -1.37 3.34 19.42
CA GLU A 35 -0.29 2.71 20.23
C GLU A 35 1.12 3.21 19.84
N LEU A 36 1.25 4.11 18.86
CA LEU A 36 2.56 4.60 18.37
C LEU A 36 3.46 5.21 19.46
N PRO A 37 2.97 6.07 20.38
CA PRO A 37 3.81 6.66 21.42
C PRO A 37 4.43 5.62 22.35
N GLU A 38 3.67 4.58 22.75
CA GLU A 38 4.19 3.46 23.56
C GLU A 38 5.10 2.55 22.75
N LEU A 39 4.81 2.36 21.45
CA LEU A 39 5.61 1.52 20.58
C LEU A 39 7.04 2.06 20.42
N PHE A 40 7.20 3.36 20.24
CA PHE A 40 8.53 3.99 20.15
C PHE A 40 9.34 3.91 21.46
N LYS A 41 8.68 3.80 22.61
CA LYS A 41 9.36 3.62 23.91
C LYS A 41 9.79 2.17 24.13
N SER A 42 8.97 1.22 23.68
CA SER A 42 9.18 -0.21 23.93
C SER A 42 10.09 -0.89 22.89
N VAL A 43 10.14 -0.39 21.65
CA VAL A 43 10.86 -1.01 20.54
C VAL A 43 12.05 -0.15 20.12
N ARG A 44 13.22 -0.41 20.72
CA ARG A 44 14.45 0.40 20.55
C ARG A 44 14.93 0.61 19.10
N LEU A 45 14.63 -0.32 18.20
CA LEU A 45 15.05 -0.21 16.79
C LEU A 45 14.12 0.67 15.94
N LEU A 46 12.92 0.95 16.43
CA LEU A 46 11.94 1.79 15.74
C LEU A 46 12.01 3.21 16.31
N SER A 47 12.17 4.20 15.43
CA SER A 47 12.28 5.59 15.85
C SER A 47 11.25 6.50 15.18
N PRO A 48 10.75 7.54 15.87
CA PRO A 48 9.97 8.62 15.27
C PRO A 48 10.85 9.69 14.60
N ARG A 49 12.17 9.48 14.48
CA ARG A 49 13.11 10.43 13.87
C ARG A 49 13.42 10.05 12.42
N LYS A 50 13.61 11.06 11.56
CA LYS A 50 13.96 10.85 10.13
C LYS A 50 15.20 9.99 9.94
N TRP A 51 16.24 10.25 10.74
CA TRP A 51 17.52 9.53 10.66
C TRP A 51 17.58 8.50 11.79
N ALA A 52 17.29 7.26 11.44
CA ALA A 52 17.41 6.08 12.28
C ALA A 52 17.53 4.82 11.40
N CYS A 53 17.98 3.71 11.97
CA CYS A 53 18.03 2.42 11.27
C CYS A 53 16.67 2.05 10.69
N LEU A 54 15.62 2.06 11.53
CA LEU A 54 14.23 1.99 11.11
C LEU A 54 13.47 3.18 11.70
N SER A 55 12.63 3.79 10.88
CA SER A 55 11.77 4.88 11.33
C SER A 55 10.37 4.81 10.73
N PHE A 56 9.42 5.33 11.48
CA PHE A 56 8.06 5.61 11.03
C PHE A 56 7.80 7.09 11.24
N LEU A 57 7.32 7.77 10.20
CA LEU A 57 6.98 9.18 10.26
C LEU A 57 5.58 9.35 9.69
N GLU A 58 4.66 9.87 10.50
CA GLU A 58 3.27 10.12 10.07
C GLU A 58 3.17 11.08 8.87
N ARG A 59 4.13 12.01 8.73
CA ARG A 59 4.20 12.93 7.57
C ARG A 59 4.53 12.26 6.24
N ASP A 60 4.97 11.00 6.25
CA ASP A 60 5.23 10.22 5.04
C ASP A 60 3.94 9.65 4.43
N HIS A 61 2.79 9.95 5.05
CA HIS A 61 1.49 9.37 4.79
C HIS A 61 0.39 10.45 4.66
N LEU A 62 -0.63 10.14 3.85
CA LEU A 62 -1.80 10.95 3.44
C LEU A 62 -1.44 12.39 3.05
N THR A 63 -0.32 12.50 2.31
CA THR A 63 0.31 13.67 1.67
C THR A 63 0.18 15.02 2.39
N HIS A 64 1.25 15.41 3.10
CA HIS A 64 1.50 16.77 3.63
C HIS A 64 0.44 17.33 4.59
N GLN A 65 -0.20 16.45 5.37
CA GLN A 65 -1.03 16.85 6.50
C GLN A 65 -0.23 17.63 7.56
N GLN A 66 -0.87 18.66 8.13
CA GLN A 66 -0.37 19.38 9.31
C GLN A 66 -0.85 18.71 10.62
N SER A 67 -1.88 17.86 10.53
CA SER A 67 -2.53 17.17 11.65
C SER A 67 -1.96 15.76 11.87
N ARG A 68 -2.46 15.07 12.92
CA ARG A 68 -2.13 13.67 13.20
C ARG A 68 -2.70 12.76 12.10
N LEU A 69 -1.99 11.69 11.78
CA LEU A 69 -2.38 10.74 10.71
C LEU A 69 -3.74 10.11 10.94
N SER A 70 -4.07 9.75 12.17
CA SER A 70 -5.40 9.23 12.49
C SER A 70 -6.49 10.23 12.11
N THR A 71 -6.33 11.50 12.46
CA THR A 71 -7.28 12.59 12.14
C THR A 71 -7.44 12.77 10.63
N ALA A 72 -6.35 12.80 9.86
CA ALA A 72 -6.46 12.92 8.40
C ALA A 72 -7.17 11.71 7.75
N VAL A 73 -6.97 10.49 8.28
CA VAL A 73 -7.72 9.32 7.82
C VAL A 73 -9.22 9.49 8.13
N TYR A 74 -9.57 9.92 9.35
CA TYR A 74 -10.97 10.17 9.73
C TYR A 74 -11.65 11.17 8.78
N GLU A 75 -11.04 12.34 8.60
CA GLU A 75 -11.55 13.41 7.75
C GLU A 75 -11.70 12.95 6.30
N MET A 76 -10.70 12.23 5.77
CA MET A 76 -10.75 11.71 4.41
C MET A 76 -11.89 10.71 4.22
N VAL A 77 -12.07 9.79 5.16
CA VAL A 77 -13.15 8.80 5.09
C VAL A 77 -14.50 9.49 5.22
N GLU A 78 -14.67 10.42 6.16
CA GLU A 78 -15.91 11.18 6.33
C GLU A 78 -16.28 11.96 5.06
N GLN A 79 -15.32 12.69 4.46
CA GLN A 79 -15.54 13.45 3.24
C GLN A 79 -15.96 12.57 2.04
N ARG A 80 -15.41 11.34 1.95
CA ARG A 80 -15.67 10.43 0.82
C ARG A 80 -16.91 9.56 1.01
N THR A 81 -17.27 9.29 2.26
CA THR A 81 -18.32 8.30 2.60
C THR A 81 -19.54 8.89 3.30
N GLY A 82 -19.44 10.13 3.78
CA GLY A 82 -20.44 10.75 4.66
C GLY A 82 -20.47 10.14 6.08
N ARG A 83 -19.55 9.22 6.41
CA ARG A 83 -19.49 8.54 7.72
C ARG A 83 -18.08 8.56 8.28
N ALA A 84 -17.88 9.28 9.38
CA ALA A 84 -16.62 9.23 10.09
C ALA A 84 -16.40 7.84 10.71
N PRO A 85 -15.21 7.23 10.54
CA PRO A 85 -14.82 6.06 11.32
C PRO A 85 -14.93 6.37 12.82
N ARG A 86 -15.22 5.36 13.64
CA ARG A 86 -15.36 5.52 15.10
C ARG A 86 -14.46 4.60 15.92
N GLY A 87 -13.87 3.60 15.28
CA GLY A 87 -12.98 2.63 15.91
C GLY A 87 -11.51 2.89 15.65
N PRO A 88 -10.64 1.97 16.09
CA PRO A 88 -9.21 2.08 15.90
C PRO A 88 -8.85 2.07 14.41
N ILE A 89 -7.83 2.84 14.07
CA ILE A 89 -7.25 2.88 12.72
C ILE A 89 -5.90 2.18 12.79
N ARG A 90 -5.75 1.14 11.98
CA ARG A 90 -4.53 0.34 11.93
C ARG A 90 -3.93 0.37 10.54
N LEU A 91 -2.66 0.70 10.47
CA LEU A 91 -1.93 0.96 9.23
C LEU A 91 -1.02 -0.21 8.88
N LEU A 92 -1.20 -0.76 7.68
CA LEU A 92 -0.23 -1.64 7.03
C LEU A 92 0.67 -0.81 6.11
N THR A 93 1.97 -0.75 6.40
CA THR A 93 2.94 0.09 5.66
C THR A 93 4.34 -0.52 5.65
N GLN A 94 5.26 0.10 4.91
CA GLN A 94 6.69 -0.15 5.01
C GLN A 94 7.37 0.90 5.90
N LEU A 95 8.49 0.53 6.53
CA LEU A 95 9.28 1.46 7.33
C LEU A 95 10.34 2.17 6.50
N ARG A 96 10.73 3.35 6.97
CA ARG A 96 11.89 4.07 6.46
C ARG A 96 13.17 3.38 6.92
N TYR A 97 14.10 3.18 6.00
CA TYR A 97 15.43 2.62 6.25
C TYR A 97 16.48 3.72 6.12
N CYS A 98 17.23 3.99 7.19
CA CYS A 98 18.35 4.94 7.19
C CYS A 98 18.02 6.28 6.49
N GLY A 99 16.83 6.84 6.74
CA GLY A 99 16.43 8.10 6.13
C GLY A 99 15.76 8.00 4.76
N TYR A 100 15.63 6.80 4.16
CA TYR A 100 14.95 6.60 2.87
C TYR A 100 13.63 5.83 3.03
N TYR A 101 12.55 6.38 2.50
CA TYR A 101 11.21 5.82 2.58
C TYR A 101 10.63 5.66 1.17
N PHE A 102 10.05 4.49 0.94
CA PHE A 102 9.21 4.22 -0.21
C PHE A 102 8.28 3.07 0.16
N SER A 103 6.97 3.27 0.02
CA SER A 103 5.95 2.24 0.18
C SER A 103 4.92 2.39 -0.93
N PRO A 104 4.84 1.45 -1.90
CA PRO A 104 3.97 1.60 -3.07
C PRO A 104 2.49 1.50 -2.71
N LEU A 105 2.16 0.77 -1.64
CA LEU A 105 0.80 0.58 -1.17
C LEU A 105 0.79 0.57 0.36
N ASN A 106 -0.04 1.42 0.93
CA ASN A 106 -0.34 1.47 2.36
C ASN A 106 -1.84 1.29 2.57
N LEU A 107 -2.24 0.46 3.52
CA LEU A 107 -3.65 0.18 3.80
C LEU A 107 -4.00 0.62 5.23
N TYR A 108 -4.97 1.51 5.35
CA TYR A 108 -5.56 1.91 6.63
C TYR A 108 -6.84 1.12 6.84
N TYR A 109 -6.84 0.23 7.82
CA TYR A 109 -8.01 -0.52 8.24
C TYR A 109 -8.73 0.30 9.31
N CYS A 110 -9.91 0.81 8.97
CA CYS A 110 -10.80 1.51 9.87
C CYS A 110 -11.80 0.49 10.44
N PHE A 111 -11.71 0.27 11.75
CA PHE A 111 -12.58 -0.69 12.43
C PHE A 111 -13.83 -0.02 13.01
N ASP A 112 -14.81 -0.86 13.34
CA ASP A 112 -15.93 -0.51 14.22
C ASP A 112 -15.43 -0.08 15.60
N PRO A 113 -16.25 0.62 16.42
CA PRO A 113 -15.85 1.06 17.77
C PRO A 113 -15.27 -0.06 18.66
N GLN A 114 -15.72 -1.30 18.45
CA GLN A 114 -15.29 -2.47 19.20
C GLN A 114 -13.94 -3.03 18.71
N GLY A 115 -13.42 -2.60 17.55
CA GLY A 115 -12.17 -3.10 16.97
C GLY A 115 -12.28 -4.50 16.38
N THR A 116 -13.49 -5.00 16.12
CA THR A 116 -13.79 -6.38 15.71
C THR A 116 -14.01 -6.53 14.21
N ARG A 117 -14.70 -5.57 13.59
CA ARG A 117 -15.04 -5.60 12.16
C ARG A 117 -14.38 -4.43 11.43
N VAL A 118 -13.82 -4.70 10.26
CA VAL A 118 -13.34 -3.65 9.35
C VAL A 118 -14.53 -3.07 8.61
N GLU A 119 -14.75 -1.76 8.72
CA GLU A 119 -15.84 -1.04 8.06
C GLU A 119 -15.36 -0.39 6.76
N THR A 120 -14.18 0.22 6.80
CA THR A 120 -13.59 0.92 5.65
C THR A 120 -12.11 0.59 5.55
N ILE A 121 -11.59 0.48 4.32
CA ILE A 121 -10.15 0.42 4.06
C ILE A 121 -9.78 1.61 3.18
N VAL A 122 -8.80 2.41 3.60
CA VAL A 122 -8.18 3.41 2.72
C VAL A 122 -6.93 2.81 2.13
N ALA A 123 -6.85 2.73 0.80
CA ALA A 123 -5.68 2.29 0.07
C ALA A 123 -4.92 3.49 -0.47
N GLU A 124 -3.85 3.87 0.21
CA GLU A 124 -2.90 4.88 -0.23
C GLU A 124 -1.89 4.25 -1.19
N VAL A 125 -1.90 4.71 -2.43
CA VAL A 125 -1.04 4.23 -3.51
C VAL A 125 -0.05 5.33 -3.87
N ASN A 126 1.24 5.00 -3.81
CA ASN A 126 2.32 5.90 -4.19
C ASN A 126 2.91 5.46 -5.53
N ASN A 127 3.00 6.38 -6.48
CA ASN A 127 3.64 6.10 -7.76
C ASN A 127 5.13 6.50 -7.76
N THR A 128 5.93 5.72 -8.48
CA THR A 128 7.31 6.06 -8.86
C THR A 128 7.41 6.07 -10.37
N PRO A 129 8.11 7.03 -10.99
CA PRO A 129 8.99 8.04 -10.39
C PRO A 129 8.32 9.37 -10.01
N TRP A 130 7.04 9.58 -10.30
CA TRP A 130 6.39 10.91 -10.17
C TRP A 130 6.10 11.37 -8.74
N LYS A 131 6.26 10.50 -7.74
CA LYS A 131 6.01 10.78 -6.31
C LYS A 131 4.61 11.33 -6.06
N GLU A 132 3.66 10.99 -6.92
CA GLU A 132 2.26 11.29 -6.70
C GLU A 132 1.65 10.21 -5.83
N GLN A 133 0.74 10.64 -4.99
CA GLN A 133 0.03 9.79 -4.06
C GLN A 133 -1.47 9.93 -4.33
N HIS A 134 -2.18 8.81 -4.24
CA HIS A 134 -3.62 8.78 -4.38
C HIS A 134 -4.23 7.80 -3.39
N CYS A 135 -5.44 8.10 -2.92
CA CYS A 135 -6.12 7.30 -1.92
C CYS A 135 -7.45 6.80 -2.46
N TYR A 136 -7.59 5.47 -2.54
CA TYR A 136 -8.86 4.82 -2.81
C TYR A 136 -9.57 4.47 -1.51
N VAL A 137 -10.88 4.72 -1.44
CA VAL A 137 -11.70 4.35 -0.28
C VAL A 137 -12.51 3.10 -0.65
N LEU A 138 -12.24 2.01 0.05
CA LEU A 138 -12.89 0.72 -0.09
C LEU A 138 -13.90 0.57 1.05
N TRP A 139 -15.19 0.60 0.72
CA TRP A 139 -16.28 0.73 1.67
C TRP A 139 -17.57 0.10 1.11
N ASP A 140 -18.67 0.15 1.86
CA ASP A 140 -19.90 -0.57 1.50
C ASP A 140 -20.41 -0.25 0.08
N ALA A 141 -20.28 0.99 -0.39
CA ALA A 141 -20.80 1.39 -1.70
C ALA A 141 -20.08 0.74 -2.90
N ASN A 142 -18.84 0.28 -2.73
CA ASN A 142 -18.08 -0.40 -3.79
C ASN A 142 -17.75 -1.86 -3.42
N ARG A 143 -18.42 -2.41 -2.40
CA ARG A 143 -18.23 -3.77 -1.93
C ARG A 143 -19.02 -4.75 -2.81
N THR A 144 -18.36 -5.81 -3.26
CA THR A 144 -18.93 -6.81 -4.18
C THR A 144 -19.25 -8.14 -3.52
N SER A 145 -18.89 -8.32 -2.24
CA SER A 145 -19.26 -9.52 -1.48
C SER A 145 -19.34 -9.27 0.02
N GLU A 146 -20.30 -9.91 0.68
CA GLU A 146 -20.53 -9.83 2.14
C GLU A 146 -19.73 -10.88 2.94
N GLY A 147 -18.92 -11.71 2.27
CA GLY A 147 -18.14 -12.76 2.91
C GLY A 147 -16.98 -12.28 3.79
N ARG A 148 -16.29 -13.26 4.42
CA ARG A 148 -15.10 -13.04 5.27
C ARG A 148 -13.91 -12.43 4.52
N GLN A 149 -13.87 -12.60 3.20
CA GLN A 149 -12.94 -11.92 2.31
C GLN A 149 -13.59 -10.62 1.84
N LEU A 150 -12.93 -9.49 2.09
CA LEU A 150 -13.43 -8.19 1.66
C LEU A 150 -13.11 -8.03 0.18
N ARG A 151 -14.14 -7.84 -0.65
CA ARG A 151 -14.00 -7.65 -2.10
C ARG A 151 -14.61 -6.33 -2.50
N PHE A 152 -13.89 -5.58 -3.32
CA PHE A 152 -14.32 -4.27 -3.79
C PHE A 152 -14.03 -4.13 -5.28
N SER A 153 -14.88 -3.40 -6.00
CA SER A 153 -14.66 -3.05 -7.40
C SER A 153 -14.92 -1.58 -7.65
N HIS A 154 -14.04 -0.91 -8.36
CA HIS A 154 -14.24 0.47 -8.80
C HIS A 154 -13.42 0.80 -10.05
N ALA A 155 -13.82 1.85 -10.77
CA ALA A 155 -13.06 2.36 -11.90
C ALA A 155 -11.67 2.85 -11.46
N LYS A 156 -10.67 2.72 -12.31
CA LYS A 156 -9.32 3.21 -12.07
C LYS A 156 -9.26 4.72 -12.32
N ASP A 157 -9.12 5.48 -11.24
CA ASP A 157 -9.07 6.95 -11.30
C ASP A 157 -7.64 7.53 -11.14
N PHE A 158 -6.61 6.67 -11.00
CA PHE A 158 -5.22 7.12 -10.81
C PHE A 158 -4.21 6.41 -11.71
N HIS A 159 -3.36 7.20 -12.36
CA HIS A 159 -2.30 6.75 -13.26
C HIS A 159 -1.06 6.29 -12.48
N VAL A 160 -1.15 5.10 -11.89
CA VAL A 160 -0.09 4.49 -11.05
C VAL A 160 1.08 3.90 -11.86
N SER A 161 0.89 3.65 -13.16
CA SER A 161 1.86 2.98 -14.02
C SER A 161 1.78 3.54 -15.44
N PRO A 162 2.92 3.87 -16.09
CA PRO A 162 2.96 4.30 -17.50
C PRO A 162 2.65 3.17 -18.47
N PHE A 163 2.35 1.96 -17.97
CA PHE A 163 2.05 0.80 -18.80
C PHE A 163 0.60 0.33 -18.59
N MET A 164 -0.26 1.12 -17.94
CA MET A 164 -1.66 0.75 -17.73
C MET A 164 -2.55 1.92 -18.13
N ASP A 165 -3.42 1.71 -19.13
CA ASP A 165 -4.40 2.71 -19.55
C ASP A 165 -5.35 3.06 -18.38
N MET A 166 -5.98 4.22 -18.44
CA MET A 166 -6.95 4.69 -17.46
C MET A 166 -8.31 3.97 -17.58
N ASN A 167 -8.61 3.40 -18.75
CA ASN A 167 -9.84 2.65 -19.00
C ASN A 167 -9.76 1.23 -18.42
N SER A 168 -9.61 1.11 -17.11
CA SER A 168 -9.56 -0.19 -16.42
C SER A 168 -10.40 -0.17 -15.15
N GLU A 169 -10.91 -1.33 -14.78
CA GLU A 169 -11.58 -1.55 -13.50
C GLU A 169 -10.63 -2.26 -12.53
N TYR A 170 -10.60 -1.82 -11.27
CA TYR A 170 -9.82 -2.42 -10.21
C TYR A 170 -10.67 -3.29 -9.32
N HIS A 171 -10.23 -4.54 -9.17
CA HIS A 171 -10.85 -5.54 -8.31
C HIS A 171 -9.91 -5.85 -7.16
N TRP A 172 -10.32 -5.50 -5.95
CA TRP A 172 -9.58 -5.74 -4.72
C TRP A 172 -10.10 -6.99 -4.03
N ARG A 173 -9.19 -7.80 -3.49
CA ARG A 173 -9.50 -8.81 -2.49
C ARG A 173 -8.57 -8.67 -1.31
N VAL A 174 -9.12 -8.32 -0.16
CA VAL A 174 -8.36 -8.02 1.06
C VAL A 174 -8.87 -8.89 2.20
N SER A 175 -7.97 -9.57 2.90
CA SER A 175 -8.31 -10.27 4.13
C SER A 175 -8.30 -9.32 5.32
N VAL A 176 -9.18 -9.55 6.30
CA VAL A 176 -9.03 -8.94 7.63
C VAL A 176 -7.69 -9.38 8.24
N PRO A 177 -6.85 -8.47 8.76
CA PRO A 177 -5.53 -8.81 9.32
C PRO A 177 -5.65 -9.80 10.49
N ALA A 178 -5.00 -10.97 10.39
CA ALA A 178 -5.02 -12.02 11.40
C ALA A 178 -3.68 -12.78 11.46
N SER A 179 -3.67 -14.11 11.62
CA SER A 179 -2.44 -14.92 11.57
C SER A 179 -1.73 -14.84 10.21
N SER A 180 -2.50 -14.58 9.15
CA SER A 180 -2.03 -14.35 7.79
C SER A 180 -2.71 -13.13 7.19
N LEU A 181 -2.09 -12.57 6.17
CA LEU A 181 -2.57 -11.44 5.39
C LEU A 181 -2.53 -11.81 3.92
N TYR A 182 -3.63 -11.51 3.23
CA TYR A 182 -3.81 -11.66 1.80
C TYR A 182 -4.36 -10.36 1.21
N ILE A 183 -3.66 -9.81 0.23
CA ILE A 183 -4.10 -8.65 -0.54
C ILE A 183 -3.88 -8.97 -2.01
N GLU A 184 -4.92 -8.81 -2.81
CA GLU A 184 -4.88 -8.94 -4.26
C GLU A 184 -5.50 -7.69 -4.87
N LEU A 185 -4.80 -7.11 -5.84
CA LEU A 185 -5.32 -6.09 -6.74
C LEU A 185 -5.21 -6.63 -8.15
N SER A 186 -6.34 -6.74 -8.83
CA SER A 186 -6.41 -7.14 -10.24
C SER A 186 -7.04 -6.04 -11.07
N ALA A 187 -6.67 -5.98 -12.36
CA ALA A 187 -7.18 -5.00 -13.29
C ALA A 187 -7.75 -5.70 -14.53
N THR A 188 -8.93 -5.24 -14.94
CA THR A 188 -9.63 -5.68 -16.15
C THR A 188 -9.83 -4.52 -17.11
N GLU A 189 -9.67 -4.77 -18.40
CA GLU A 189 -9.95 -3.83 -19.49
C GLU A 189 -10.78 -4.58 -20.53
N ASN A 190 -11.92 -4.00 -20.96
CA ASN A 190 -12.87 -4.67 -21.88
C ASN A 190 -13.24 -6.11 -21.42
N ASN A 191 -13.48 -6.30 -20.13
CA ASN A 191 -13.72 -7.60 -19.47
C ASN A 191 -12.58 -8.62 -19.56
N ALA A 192 -11.40 -8.24 -20.07
CA ALA A 192 -10.21 -9.08 -20.09
C ALA A 192 -9.28 -8.76 -18.91
N HIS A 193 -8.94 -9.78 -18.14
CA HIS A 193 -7.96 -9.67 -17.06
C HIS A 193 -6.54 -9.54 -17.62
N PHE A 194 -5.86 -8.43 -17.33
CA PHE A 194 -4.54 -8.16 -17.90
C PHE A 194 -3.43 -7.97 -16.86
N PHE A 195 -3.77 -7.74 -15.59
CA PHE A 195 -2.80 -7.54 -14.53
C PHE A 195 -3.32 -8.00 -13.17
N ASP A 196 -2.44 -8.61 -12.37
CA ASP A 196 -2.66 -8.82 -10.94
C ASP A 196 -1.39 -8.61 -10.12
N ALA A 197 -1.58 -8.11 -8.89
CA ALA A 197 -0.58 -8.01 -7.85
C ALA A 197 -1.13 -8.65 -6.58
N MET A 198 -0.40 -9.63 -6.04
CA MET A 198 -0.82 -10.42 -4.90
C MET A 198 0.26 -10.42 -3.81
N LEU A 199 -0.10 -9.98 -2.60
CA LEU A 199 0.70 -10.07 -1.39
C LEU A 199 0.13 -11.16 -0.48
N THR A 200 0.96 -12.13 -0.13
CA THR A 200 0.66 -13.13 0.92
C THR A 200 1.74 -13.07 1.99
N ALA A 201 1.33 -12.86 3.24
CA ALA A 201 2.25 -12.71 4.36
C ALA A 201 1.75 -13.38 5.64
N LYS A 202 2.69 -13.77 6.51
CA LYS A 202 2.40 -14.36 7.82
C LYS A 202 2.73 -13.38 8.93
N ARG A 203 1.89 -13.37 9.96
CA ARG A 203 2.05 -12.52 11.14
C ARG A 203 3.24 -12.98 11.99
N ARG A 204 4.02 -12.02 12.45
CA ARG A 204 5.12 -12.17 13.40
C ARG A 204 4.95 -11.13 14.52
N PRO A 205 5.41 -11.44 15.75
CA PRO A 205 5.40 -10.47 16.83
C PRO A 205 6.17 -9.21 16.46
N PHE A 206 5.69 -8.05 16.91
CA PHE A 206 6.40 -6.79 16.72
C PHE A 206 7.29 -6.51 17.93
N ASN A 207 8.59 -6.81 17.80
CA ASN A 207 9.60 -6.52 18.81
C ASN A 207 10.96 -6.26 18.16
N SER A 208 11.91 -5.73 18.94
CA SER A 208 13.25 -5.38 18.45
C SER A 208 13.99 -6.58 17.83
N TYR A 209 13.84 -7.79 18.38
CA TYR A 209 14.46 -8.99 17.82
C TYR A 209 13.94 -9.28 16.40
N GLN A 210 12.63 -9.26 16.21
CA GLN A 210 12.00 -9.53 14.92
C GLN A 210 12.29 -8.43 13.89
N LEU A 211 12.40 -7.17 14.32
CA LEU A 211 12.84 -6.08 13.45
C LEU A 211 14.30 -6.24 13.03
N ALA A 212 15.21 -6.54 13.96
CA ALA A 212 16.62 -6.82 13.62
C ALA A 212 16.74 -8.00 12.65
N ARG A 213 15.98 -9.06 12.88
CA ARG A 213 15.91 -10.24 12.00
C ARG A 213 15.42 -9.86 10.60
N ALA A 214 14.36 -9.04 10.51
CA ALA A 214 13.83 -8.56 9.26
C ALA A 214 14.87 -7.68 8.53
N MET A 215 15.54 -6.77 9.23
CA MET A 215 16.64 -5.97 8.65
C MET A 215 17.77 -6.84 8.10
N ALA A 216 18.25 -7.83 8.86
CA ALA A 216 19.32 -8.71 8.40
C ALA A 216 18.92 -9.54 7.17
N ARG A 217 17.64 -9.93 7.08
CA ARG A 217 17.09 -10.70 5.95
C ARG A 217 16.77 -9.82 4.73
N TYR A 218 16.50 -8.54 4.94
CA TYR A 218 16.13 -7.56 3.93
C TYR A 218 16.99 -6.28 4.06
N PRO A 219 18.34 -6.39 3.96
CA PRO A 219 19.26 -5.33 4.36
C PRO A 219 19.17 -4.06 3.50
N ILE A 220 18.67 -4.19 2.27
CA ILE A 220 18.51 -3.07 1.33
C ILE A 220 17.08 -3.07 0.82
N MET A 221 16.08 -3.31 1.68
CA MET A 221 14.71 -3.52 1.22
C MET A 221 14.17 -2.35 0.38
N THR A 222 14.36 -1.12 0.84
CA THR A 222 13.85 0.08 0.16
C THR A 222 14.68 0.42 -1.09
N GLY A 223 15.99 0.19 -1.07
CA GLY A 223 16.86 0.37 -2.25
C GLY A 223 16.71 -0.72 -3.30
N GLN A 224 16.48 -1.97 -2.88
CA GLN A 224 16.20 -3.12 -3.76
C GLN A 224 14.81 -3.02 -4.36
N ILE A 225 13.80 -2.52 -3.64
CA ILE A 225 12.47 -2.27 -4.21
C ILE A 225 12.56 -1.17 -5.27
N THR A 226 13.20 -0.04 -4.96
CA THR A 226 13.40 1.04 -5.94
C THR A 226 14.22 0.58 -7.13
N GLY A 227 15.36 -0.09 -6.88
CA GLY A 227 16.22 -0.66 -7.93
C GLY A 227 15.53 -1.74 -8.76
N ALA A 228 14.73 -2.62 -8.15
CA ALA A 228 13.94 -3.62 -8.86
C ALA A 228 12.80 -2.98 -9.64
N ILE A 229 12.15 -1.93 -9.14
CA ILE A 229 11.14 -1.18 -9.89
C ILE A 229 11.77 -0.52 -11.11
N TYR A 230 12.90 0.18 -10.97
CA TYR A 230 13.61 0.77 -12.11
C TYR A 230 14.12 -0.29 -13.08
N TYR A 231 14.66 -1.40 -12.58
CA TYR A 231 15.14 -2.52 -13.39
C TYR A 231 14.00 -3.21 -14.15
N GLN A 232 12.85 -3.42 -13.52
CA GLN A 232 11.68 -4.01 -14.17
C GLN A 232 11.04 -3.04 -15.15
N ALA A 233 10.95 -1.74 -14.82
CA ALA A 233 10.52 -0.71 -15.75
C ALA A 233 11.43 -0.63 -16.97
N LEU A 234 12.75 -0.73 -16.77
CA LEU A 234 13.74 -0.78 -17.86
C LEU A 234 13.59 -2.07 -18.69
N ARG A 235 13.36 -3.23 -18.08
CA ARG A 235 13.09 -4.49 -18.81
C ARG A 235 11.80 -4.45 -19.61
N ILE A 236 10.75 -3.82 -19.09
CA ILE A 236 9.47 -3.65 -19.80
C ILE A 236 9.64 -2.66 -20.96
N TRP A 237 10.41 -1.59 -20.75
CA TRP A 237 10.77 -0.64 -21.81
C TRP A 237 11.60 -1.30 -22.91
N MET A 238 12.62 -2.11 -22.56
CA MET A 238 13.40 -2.90 -23.52
C MET A 238 12.54 -3.94 -24.28
N LYS A 239 11.42 -4.38 -23.69
CA LYS A 239 10.43 -5.26 -24.34
C LYS A 239 9.38 -4.50 -25.19
N ARG A 240 9.57 -3.20 -25.45
CA ARG A 240 8.69 -2.35 -26.29
C ARG A 240 7.23 -2.26 -25.82
N CYS A 241 6.97 -2.36 -24.51
CA CYS A 241 5.63 -2.10 -23.98
C CYS A 241 5.26 -0.62 -24.23
N PRO A 242 4.07 -0.32 -24.78
CA PRO A 242 3.66 1.06 -25.04
C PRO A 242 3.68 1.89 -23.76
N PHE A 243 4.32 3.04 -23.83
CA PHE A 243 4.42 4.01 -22.75
C PHE A 243 3.24 4.98 -22.87
N PHE A 244 2.35 4.96 -21.88
CA PHE A 244 1.27 5.92 -21.73
C PHE A 244 1.78 7.11 -20.92
N PRO A 245 2.00 8.28 -21.57
CA PRO A 245 2.48 9.46 -20.87
C PRO A 245 1.43 9.94 -19.87
N HIS A 246 1.92 10.39 -18.71
CA HIS A 246 1.09 10.98 -17.67
C HIS A 246 0.16 12.08 -18.25
N PRO A 247 -1.13 12.17 -17.86
CA PRO A 247 -2.08 13.12 -18.44
C PRO A 247 -1.64 14.58 -18.42
N LYS A 248 -0.85 14.98 -17.41
CA LYS A 248 -0.27 16.34 -17.31
C LYS A 248 0.71 16.70 -18.44
N LYS A 249 1.18 15.74 -19.24
CA LYS A 249 2.02 15.98 -20.43
C LYS A 249 1.23 16.03 -21.75
N ARG A 250 -0.10 15.86 -21.74
CA ARG A 250 -0.92 16.06 -22.95
C ARG A 250 -1.11 17.54 -23.31
N THR A 251 -0.75 18.48 -22.43
CA THR A 251 -0.95 19.93 -22.66
C THR A 251 0.24 20.61 -23.37
N THR A 252 0.87 19.96 -24.34
CA THR A 252 1.85 20.65 -25.21
C THR A 252 1.94 19.99 -26.59
N SER A 253 0.82 19.93 -27.33
CA SER A 253 0.79 19.67 -28.78
C SER A 253 -0.56 20.10 -29.39
N THR A 254 -0.76 21.41 -29.47
CA THR A 254 -1.75 22.15 -30.29
C THR A 254 -1.38 23.62 -30.08
N VAL A 255 -0.95 24.44 -31.04
CA VAL A 255 -0.92 24.43 -32.51
C VAL A 255 0.44 25.03 -32.93
#